data_AF-A0A9N9CIC8-F1
#
_entry.id   AF-A0A9N9CIC8-F1
#
_cell.length_a   1.000
_cell.length_b   1.000
_cell.length_c   1.000
_cell.angle_alpha   90.00
_cell.angle_beta   90.00
_cell.angle_gamma   90.00
#
_symmetry.space_group_name_H-M   'P 1'
#
loop_
_entity.id
_entity.type
_entity.pdbx_description
1 polymer ?
#
loop_
_entity_poly.entity_id
_entity_poly.type
_entity_poly.pdbx_seq_one_letter_code
_entity_poly.pdbx_strand_id
1 'polypeptide(L)'
;MSLGSSFSLADPGTPGFSYLLLFKEEYRTDASFHLKRSPLVWEVADFMEQNLFTISEDRIKPSRFDHNVQAFQVESGTPPTYPIRDWEDEDDFQERINQYNIERLRWFTVKSFIYSALHNYSDYKFM
;
A
#
# COMPACT_ATOMS: atom_id res chain seq x y z
N MET A 1 -7.19 40.12 6.91
CA MET A 1 -7.91 39.58 5.73
C MET A 1 -7.50 38.14 5.55
N SER A 2 -8.50 37.28 5.39
CA SER A 2 -8.40 35.82 5.40
C SER A 2 -7.48 35.30 4.30
N LEU A 3 -6.41 34.59 4.66
CA LEU A 3 -5.80 33.60 3.77
C LEU A 3 -6.62 32.33 3.93
N GLY A 4 -7.70 32.24 3.14
CA GLY A 4 -8.48 31.02 3.03
C GLY A 4 -7.59 29.94 2.45
N SER A 5 -7.02 29.11 3.33
CA SER A 5 -6.39 27.86 2.96
C SER A 5 -7.40 27.06 2.15
N SER A 6 -7.25 27.03 0.83
CA SER A 6 -8.07 26.21 -0.05
C SER A 6 -7.83 24.76 0.31
N PHE A 7 -8.75 24.18 1.08
CA PHE A 7 -8.77 22.76 1.40
C PHE A 7 -9.09 21.98 0.12
N SER A 8 -8.06 21.42 -0.50
CA SER A 8 -8.23 20.44 -1.56
C SER A 8 -8.48 19.07 -0.92
N LEU A 9 -9.58 18.41 -1.33
CA LEU A 9 -9.84 17.00 -1.02
C LEU A 9 -8.69 16.14 -1.56
N ALA A 10 -8.44 15.00 -0.91
CA ALA A 10 -7.48 14.02 -1.39
C ALA A 10 -8.00 13.38 -2.68
N ASP A 11 -7.18 13.41 -3.74
CA ASP A 11 -7.45 12.77 -5.02
C ASP A 11 -6.42 11.64 -5.22
N PRO A 12 -6.83 10.43 -5.70
CA PRO A 12 -5.93 9.39 -6.20
C PRO A 12 -4.76 9.88 -7.07
N GLY A 13 -4.90 11.03 -7.74
CA GLY A 13 -3.84 11.68 -8.53
C GLY A 13 -2.78 12.45 -7.72
N THR A 14 -2.89 12.52 -6.39
CA THR A 14 -1.95 13.28 -5.54
C THR A 14 -0.76 12.39 -5.15
N PRO A 15 0.48 12.69 -5.60
CA PRO A 15 1.67 11.98 -5.15
C PRO A 15 1.83 12.14 -3.64
N GLY A 16 1.86 11.03 -2.90
CA GLY A 16 1.92 11.04 -1.43
C GLY A 16 0.64 10.58 -0.72
N PHE A 17 -0.39 10.13 -1.44
CA PHE A 17 -1.65 9.66 -0.86
C PHE A 17 -1.94 8.17 -1.12
N SER A 18 -1.09 7.30 -0.58
CA SER A 18 -1.13 5.86 -0.85
C SER A 18 -2.06 5.05 0.06
N TYR A 19 -2.43 5.52 1.27
CA TYR A 19 -3.26 4.73 2.18
C TYR A 19 -4.72 4.57 1.73
N LEU A 20 -5.23 5.41 0.83
CA LEU A 20 -6.59 5.24 0.28
C LEU A 20 -6.72 3.94 -0.53
N LEU A 21 -5.62 3.42 -1.06
CA LEU A 21 -5.58 2.11 -1.72
C LEU A 21 -5.78 0.94 -0.75
N LEU A 22 -5.72 1.18 0.56
CA LEU A 22 -6.06 0.19 1.59
C LEU A 22 -7.58 0.02 1.74
N PHE A 23 -8.37 0.95 1.21
CA PHE A 23 -9.83 0.94 1.29
C PHE A 23 -10.45 0.58 -0.05
N LYS A 24 -11.60 -0.10 -0.01
CA LYS A 24 -12.42 -0.34 -1.20
C LYS A 24 -12.81 0.99 -1.82
N GLU A 25 -12.94 1.02 -3.14
CA GLU A 25 -13.12 2.24 -3.90
C GLU A 25 -14.31 3.08 -3.41
N GLU A 26 -15.43 2.43 -3.09
CA GLU A 26 -16.65 3.07 -2.60
C GLU A 26 -16.47 3.76 -1.23
N TYR A 27 -15.47 3.38 -0.43
CA TYR A 27 -15.19 3.95 0.89
C TYR A 27 -14.01 4.93 0.91
N ARG A 28 -13.31 5.14 -0.22
CA ARG A 28 -12.14 6.02 -0.27
C ARG A 28 -12.49 7.46 0.07
N THR A 29 -13.64 7.94 -0.39
CA THR A 29 -14.12 9.29 -0.08
C THR A 29 -14.33 9.46 1.42
N ASP A 30 -15.04 8.55 2.07
CA ASP A 30 -15.29 8.60 3.51
C ASP A 30 -13.99 8.48 4.31
N ALA A 31 -13.11 7.54 3.92
CA ALA A 31 -11.80 7.40 4.51
C ALA A 31 -10.97 8.68 4.38
N SER A 32 -11.05 9.40 3.25
CA SER A 32 -10.34 10.67 3.04
C SER A 32 -10.88 11.82 3.89
N PHE A 33 -12.16 11.80 4.27
CA PHE A 33 -12.74 12.77 5.19
C PHE A 33 -12.28 12.54 6.64
N HIS A 34 -12.19 11.27 7.04
CA HIS A 34 -11.77 10.89 8.39
C HIS A 34 -10.26 11.00 8.58
N LEU A 35 -9.50 10.53 7.59
CA LEU A 35 -8.04 10.54 7.60
C LEU A 35 -7.57 11.84 6.96
N LYS A 36 -7.05 12.75 7.79
CA LYS A 36 -6.50 14.06 7.39
C LYS A 36 -5.43 13.92 6.29
N ARG A 37 -4.95 15.04 5.74
CA ARG A 37 -4.04 15.10 4.59
C ARG A 37 -2.65 14.43 4.75
N SER A 38 -2.37 13.73 5.84
CA SER A 38 -1.17 12.91 6.07
C SER A 38 -1.37 12.14 7.38
N PRO A 39 -2.22 11.08 7.41
CA PRO A 39 -2.44 10.34 8.63
C PRO A 39 -1.20 9.52 8.94
N LEU A 40 -0.91 9.39 10.22
CA LEU A 40 0.14 8.51 10.72
C LEU A 40 -0.33 7.05 10.59
N VAL A 41 0.61 6.10 10.48
CA VAL A 41 0.26 4.69 10.21
C VAL A 41 -0.71 4.12 11.24
N TRP A 42 -0.62 4.53 12.50
CA TRP A 42 -1.54 4.10 13.55
C TRP A 42 -2.92 4.73 13.42
N GLU A 43 -3.04 5.98 12.96
CA GLU A 43 -4.34 6.61 12.70
C GLU A 43 -5.09 5.86 11.59
N VAL A 44 -4.36 5.42 10.56
CA VAL A 44 -4.91 4.57 9.50
C VAL A 44 -5.34 3.21 10.06
N ALA A 45 -4.49 2.59 10.88
CA ALA A 45 -4.78 1.27 11.42
C ALA A 45 -5.96 1.26 12.41
N ASP A 46 -6.03 2.25 13.30
CA ASP A 46 -7.14 2.43 14.24
C ASP A 46 -8.47 2.63 13.49
N PHE A 47 -8.46 3.45 12.43
CA PHE A 47 -9.63 3.66 11.58
C PHE A 47 -10.06 2.36 10.88
N MET A 48 -9.10 1.57 10.39
CA MET A 48 -9.37 0.28 9.75
C MET A 48 -9.92 -0.76 10.72
N GLU A 49 -9.37 -0.84 11.94
CA GLU A 49 -9.84 -1.76 12.98
C GLU A 49 -11.29 -1.48 13.36
N GLN A 50 -11.67 -0.19 13.44
CA GLN A 50 -13.05 0.22 13.71
C GLN A 50 -13.99 0.03 12.50
N ASN A 51 -13.44 -0.07 11.28
CA ASN A 51 -14.20 -0.09 10.04
C ASN A 51 -13.76 -1.22 9.09
N LEU A 52 -13.61 -2.46 9.61
CA LEU A 52 -13.03 -3.59 8.85
C LEU A 52 -13.70 -3.87 7.49
N PHE A 53 -14.99 -3.56 7.34
CA PHE A 53 -15.74 -3.76 6.09
C PHE A 53 -15.32 -2.81 4.96
N THR A 54 -14.62 -1.72 5.29
CA THR A 54 -14.14 -0.71 4.33
C THR A 54 -12.80 -1.09 3.68
N ILE A 55 -12.13 -2.10 4.21
CA ILE A 55 -10.79 -2.52 3.81
C ILE A 55 -10.84 -3.26 2.47
N SER A 56 -9.91 -2.94 1.56
CA SER A 56 -9.76 -3.69 0.31
C SER A 56 -9.18 -5.08 0.55
N GLU A 57 -9.66 -6.07 -0.19
CA GLU A 57 -9.08 -7.42 -0.23
C GLU A 57 -7.94 -7.54 -1.25
N ASP A 58 -7.69 -6.47 -2.01
CA ASP A 58 -6.65 -6.41 -3.02
C ASP A 58 -5.26 -6.62 -2.42
N ARG A 59 -4.35 -7.05 -3.28
CA ARG A 59 -2.93 -7.06 -2.97
C ARG A 59 -2.31 -5.72 -3.33
N ILE A 60 -1.45 -5.26 -2.44
CA ILE A 60 -0.69 -4.03 -2.59
C ILE A 60 0.80 -4.33 -2.49
N LYS A 61 1.60 -3.48 -3.12
CA LYS A 61 3.05 -3.51 -3.03
C LYS A 61 3.53 -2.22 -2.38
N PRO A 62 4.09 -2.26 -1.16
CA PRO A 62 4.77 -1.12 -0.58
C PRO A 62 6.01 -0.78 -1.42
N SER A 63 6.13 0.47 -1.88
CA SER A 63 7.22 0.90 -2.76
C SER A 63 8.23 1.82 -2.07
N ARG A 64 7.80 2.61 -1.09
CA ARG A 64 8.66 3.54 -0.35
C ARG A 64 8.08 3.86 1.03
N PHE A 65 8.94 4.17 2.00
CA PHE A 65 8.51 4.80 3.25
C PHE A 65 8.94 6.27 3.23
N ASP A 66 8.00 7.16 3.53
CA ASP A 66 8.26 8.57 3.74
C ASP A 66 8.45 8.83 5.24
N HIS A 67 9.70 9.06 5.63
CA HIS A 67 10.07 9.34 7.02
C HIS A 67 9.52 10.66 7.56
N ASN A 68 9.19 11.63 6.71
CA ASN A 68 8.69 12.94 7.16
C ASN A 68 7.24 12.87 7.62
N VAL A 69 6.43 12.02 6.96
CA VAL A 69 5.01 11.82 7.27
C VAL A 69 4.72 10.45 7.90
N GLN A 70 5.77 9.64 8.13
CA GLN A 70 5.68 8.29 8.69
C GLN A 70 4.65 7.41 7.98
N ALA A 71 4.64 7.48 6.65
CA ALA A 71 3.67 6.79 5.81
C ALA A 71 4.34 5.97 4.72
N PHE A 72 3.71 4.85 4.35
CA PHE A 72 4.14 4.04 3.21
C PHE A 72 3.47 4.50 1.94
N GLN A 73 4.26 4.68 0.89
CA GLN A 73 3.77 4.65 -0.47
C GLN A 73 3.48 3.19 -0.85
N VAL A 74 2.27 2.97 -1.34
CA VAL A 74 1.80 1.67 -1.82
C VAL A 74 1.31 1.81 -3.25
N GLU A 75 1.60 0.79 -4.03
CA GLU A 75 1.15 0.64 -5.41
C GLU A 75 0.06 -0.43 -5.45
N SER A 76 -1.04 -0.13 -6.13
CA SER A 76 -2.04 -1.12 -6.52
C SER A 76 -1.63 -1.79 -7.82
N GLY A 77 -1.81 -3.10 -7.93
CA GLY A 77 -1.60 -3.80 -9.19
C GLY A 77 -1.84 -5.29 -9.03
N THR A 78 -1.46 -6.05 -10.05
CA THR A 78 -1.61 -7.50 -10.06
C THR A 78 -0.31 -8.16 -9.62
N PRO A 79 -0.34 -9.07 -8.64
CA PRO A 79 0.83 -9.89 -8.29
C PRO A 79 1.36 -10.64 -9.52
N PRO A 80 2.68 -10.91 -9.58
CA PRO A 80 3.23 -11.69 -10.68
C PRO A 80 2.60 -13.09 -10.70
N THR A 81 2.32 -13.61 -11.90
CA THR A 81 1.89 -15.00 -12.11
C THR A 81 3.10 -15.92 -12.19
N TYR A 82 2.94 -17.19 -11.81
CA TYR A 82 4.02 -18.16 -11.91
C TYR A 82 4.45 -18.31 -13.38
N PRO A 83 5.77 -18.29 -13.70
CA PRO A 83 6.24 -18.45 -15.07
C PRO A 83 5.79 -19.78 -15.67
N ILE A 84 5.22 -19.73 -16.87
CA ILE A 84 4.90 -20.93 -17.65
C ILE A 84 6.12 -21.28 -18.50
N ARG A 85 6.54 -22.55 -18.46
CA ARG A 85 7.65 -23.04 -19.28
C ARG A 85 7.14 -23.30 -20.69
N ASP A 86 7.65 -22.52 -21.64
CA ASP A 86 7.42 -22.73 -23.06
C ASP A 86 8.64 -23.43 -23.69
N TRP A 87 8.97 -23.09 -24.93
CA TRP A 87 10.08 -23.63 -25.73
C TRP A 87 11.45 -23.04 -25.34
N GLU A 88 11.57 -22.52 -24.13
CA GLU A 88 12.69 -21.72 -23.63
C GLU A 88 13.85 -22.59 -23.11
N ASP A 89 15.05 -22.03 -23.10
CA ASP A 89 16.22 -22.64 -22.45
C ASP A 89 15.97 -22.77 -20.93
N GLU A 90 16.59 -23.78 -20.30
CA GLU A 90 16.46 -24.07 -18.87
C GLU A 90 16.98 -22.90 -18.01
N ASP A 91 18.07 -22.26 -18.43
CA ASP A 91 18.69 -21.16 -17.70
C ASP A 91 17.80 -19.91 -17.68
N ASP A 92 17.19 -19.55 -18.83
CA ASP A 92 16.26 -18.42 -18.94
C ASP A 92 14.99 -18.66 -18.11
N PHE A 93 14.46 -19.89 -18.14
CA PHE A 93 13.30 -20.24 -17.33
C PHE A 93 13.60 -20.18 -15.83
N GLN A 94 14.79 -20.62 -15.41
CA GLN A 94 15.22 -20.56 -14.02
C GLN A 94 15.41 -19.12 -13.53
N GLU A 95 15.90 -18.22 -14.39
CA GLU A 95 15.99 -16.80 -14.07
C GLU A 95 14.60 -16.18 -13.83
N ARG A 96 13.60 -16.51 -14.67
CA ARG A 96 12.22 -16.05 -14.49
C ARG A 96 11.59 -16.56 -13.20
N ILE A 97 11.88 -17.80 -12.81
CA ILE A 97 11.45 -18.34 -11.50
C ILE A 97 12.09 -17.54 -10.36
N ASN A 98 13.37 -17.21 -10.46
CA ASN A 98 14.06 -16.41 -9.45
C ASN A 98 13.44 -15.01 -9.33
N GLN A 99 13.18 -14.34 -10.45
CA GLN A 99 12.52 -13.04 -10.48
C GLN A 99 11.09 -13.11 -9.91
N TYR A 100 10.30 -14.13 -10.27
CA TYR A 100 8.98 -14.38 -9.69
C TYR A 100 9.05 -14.55 -8.17
N ASN A 101 10.01 -15.33 -7.67
CA ASN A 101 10.17 -15.58 -6.24
C ASN A 101 10.55 -14.31 -5.46
N ILE A 102 11.40 -13.47 -6.03
CA ILE A 102 11.77 -12.18 -5.43
C ILE A 102 10.55 -11.24 -5.41
N GLU A 103 9.86 -11.13 -6.55
CA GLU A 103 8.80 -10.14 -6.70
C GLU A 103 7.52 -10.53 -5.95
N ARG A 104 7.12 -11.80 -5.93
CA ARG A 104 5.90 -12.26 -5.22
C ARG A 104 5.91 -11.96 -3.72
N LEU A 105 7.10 -11.93 -3.11
CA LEU A 105 7.28 -11.68 -1.67
C LEU A 105 7.07 -10.20 -1.30
N ARG A 106 7.07 -9.30 -2.29
CA ARG A 106 6.82 -7.87 -2.10
C ARG A 106 5.35 -7.51 -2.07
N TRP A 107 4.47 -8.45 -2.43
CA TRP A 107 3.03 -8.25 -2.48
C TRP A 107 2.37 -8.74 -1.20
N PHE A 108 1.64 -7.84 -0.54
CA PHE A 108 0.92 -8.12 0.69
C PHE A 108 -0.58 -7.98 0.46
N THR A 109 -1.39 -8.76 1.17
CA THR A 109 -2.79 -8.36 1.37
C THR A 109 -2.80 -7.11 2.24
N VAL A 110 -3.79 -6.24 2.06
CA VAL A 110 -3.90 -5.02 2.87
C VAL A 110 -3.89 -5.33 4.37
N LYS A 111 -4.60 -6.37 4.82
CA LYS A 111 -4.60 -6.80 6.23
C LYS A 111 -3.22 -7.22 6.72
N SER A 112 -2.49 -8.05 5.96
CA SER A 112 -1.15 -8.50 6.34
C SER A 112 -0.13 -7.36 6.34
N PHE A 113 -0.26 -6.41 5.42
CA PHE A 113 0.56 -5.22 5.37
C PHE A 113 0.38 -4.36 6.63
N ILE A 114 -0.86 -4.04 7.01
CA ILE A 114 -1.14 -3.20 8.17
C ILE A 114 -0.70 -3.88 9.48
N TYR A 115 -0.95 -5.17 9.62
CA TYR A 115 -0.43 -5.94 10.75
C TYR A 115 1.09 -5.84 10.84
N SER A 116 1.80 -6.02 9.72
CA SER A 116 3.26 -5.92 9.66
C SER A 116 3.78 -4.50 9.92
N ALA A 117 3.07 -3.47 9.44
CA ALA A 117 3.41 -2.06 9.67
C ALA A 117 3.27 -1.67 11.15
N LEU A 118 2.22 -2.15 11.83
CA LEU A 118 1.99 -1.91 13.25
C LEU A 118 3.01 -2.62 14.15
N HIS A 119 3.30 -3.89 13.88
CA HIS A 119 4.14 -4.71 14.77
C HIS A 119 5.63 -4.39 14.64
N ASN A 120 6.06 -3.80 13.52
CA ASN A 120 7.46 -3.47 13.27
C ASN A 120 7.72 -1.96 13.28
N TYR A 121 6.77 -1.14 13.76
CA TYR A 121 6.84 0.33 13.69
C TYR A 121 8.13 0.92 14.32
N SER A 122 8.68 0.28 15.36
CA SER A 122 9.96 0.66 16.00
C SER A 122 11.21 0.15 15.28
N ASP A 123 11.09 -0.87 14.43
CA ASP A 123 12.19 -1.64 13.85
C ASP A 123 12.30 -1.52 12.32
N TYR A 124 11.48 -0.68 11.67
CA TYR A 124 11.62 -0.37 10.23
C TYR A 124 12.90 0.44 9.94
N LYS A 125 14.04 -0.25 9.99
CA LYS A 125 15.23 0.05 9.19
C LYS A 125 15.17 -0.89 8.00
N PHE A 126 15.02 -0.32 6.80
CA PHE A 126 14.94 -1.09 5.56
C PHE A 126 15.98 -2.20 5.48
N MET A 127 15.51 -3.42 5.19
CA MET A 127 16.22 -4.32 4.28
C MET A 127 16.11 -3.77 2.86
#